data_AF-A0A815CHB9-F1
#
_entry.id   AF-A0A815CHB9-F1
#
_cell.length_a   1.000
_cell.length_b   1.000
_cell.length_c   1.000
_cell.angle_alpha   90.00
_cell.angle_beta   90.00
_cell.angle_gamma   90.00
#
_symmetry.space_group_name_H-M   'P 1'
#
loop_
_entity.id
_entity.type
_entity.pdbx_description
1 polymer ?
#
loop_
_entity_poly.entity_id
_entity_poly.type
_entity_poly.pdbx_seq_one_letter_code
_entity_poly.pdbx_strand_id
1 'polypeptide(L)' 'MGISRSSSIVLAYLLRYHHNSLAEAYDYLVERRRFAAPNHAFFLQLIR' A
#
# COMPACT_ATOMS: atom_id res chain seq x y z
N MET A 1 4.33 0.97 -15.41
CA MET A 1 4.58 1.80 -14.22
C MET A 1 3.77 1.26 -13.04
N GLY A 2 4.42 0.98 -11.91
CA GLY A 2 3.78 0.39 -10.73
C GLY A 2 3.10 1.44 -9.85
N ILE A 3 2.08 2.10 -10.39
CA ILE A 3 1.35 3.22 -9.75
C ILE A 3 0.25 2.67 -8.84
N SER A 4 -0.62 1.79 -9.35
CA SER A 4 -1.84 1.35 -8.64
C SER A 4 -1.82 -0.12 -8.23
N ARG A 5 -1.99 -1.07 -9.16
CA ARG A 5 -2.16 -2.51 -8.86
C ARG A 5 -0.99 -3.14 -8.08
N SER A 6 0.25 -2.94 -8.53
CA SER A 6 1.44 -3.48 -7.83
C SER A 6 1.61 -2.85 -6.45
N SER A 7 1.24 -1.58 -6.30
CA SER A 7 1.35 -0.82 -5.05
C SER A 7 0.37 -1.35 -4.00
N SER A 8 -0.85 -1.70 -4.42
CA SER A 8 -1.85 -2.34 -3.55
C SER A 8 -1.39 -3.72 -3.05
N ILE A 9 -0.70 -4.51 -3.88
CA ILE A 9 -0.14 -5.81 -3.46
C ILE A 9 0.97 -5.61 -2.41
N VAL A 10 1.84 -4.62 -2.61
CA VAL A 10 2.90 -4.29 -1.65
C VAL A 10 2.30 -3.85 -0.31
N LEU A 11 1.26 -3.02 -0.32
CA LEU A 11 0.55 -2.64 0.90
C LEU A 11 -0.03 -3.87 1.62
N ALA A 12 -0.73 -4.74 0.90
CA ALA A 12 -1.31 -5.95 1.48
C ALA A 12 -0.23 -6.86 2.12
N TYR A 13 0.94 -6.97 1.49
CA TYR A 13 2.07 -7.71 2.02
C TYR A 13 2.61 -7.10 3.33
N LEU A 14 2.82 -5.78 3.35
CA LEU A 14 3.32 -5.07 4.54
C LEU A 14 2.36 -5.22 5.72
N LEU A 15 1.05 -5.06 5.47
CA LEU A 15 0.02 -5.27 6.50
C LEU A 15 0.04 -6.70 7.05
N ARG A 16 0.10 -7.71 6.17
CA ARG A 16 -0.07 -9.12 6.57
C ARG A 16 1.14 -9.74 7.24
N TYR A 17 2.35 -9.33 6.84
CA TYR A 17 3.60 -10.00 7.22
C TYR A 17 4.54 -9.14 8.05
N HIS A 18 4.41 -7.81 8.00
CA HIS A 18 5.26 -6.89 8.77
C HIS A 18 4.53 -6.23 9.94
N HIS A 19 3.25 -6.56 10.16
CA HIS A 19 2.40 -5.98 11.22
C HIS A 19 2.33 -4.44 11.18
N ASN A 20 2.63 -3.83 10.03
CA ASN A 20 2.46 -2.39 9.84
C ASN A 20 0.98 -2.04 9.88
N SER A 21 0.67 -0.87 10.45
CA SER A 21 -0.57 -0.18 10.18
C SER A 21 -0.65 0.27 8.71
N LEU A 22 -1.86 0.55 8.23
CA LEU A 22 -2.06 1.02 6.86
C LEU A 22 -1.34 2.34 6.58
N ALA A 23 -1.24 3.22 7.59
CA ALA A 23 -0.48 4.46 7.51
C ALA A 23 1.02 4.20 7.33
N GLU A 24 1.62 3.39 8.21
CA GLU A 24 3.05 3.05 8.13
C GLU A 24 3.41 2.33 6.82
N ALA A 25 2.54 1.43 6.36
CA ALA A 25 2.73 0.73 5.09
C ALA A 25 2.66 1.69 3.89
N TYR A 26 1.78 2.69 3.94
CA TYR A 26 1.65 3.72 2.91
C TYR A 26 2.84 4.67 2.91
N ASP A 27 3.27 5.15 4.07
CA ASP A 27 4.44 6.02 4.19
C ASP A 27 5.70 5.31 3.68
N TYR A 28 5.91 4.04 4.09
CA TYR A 28 7.00 3.21 3.59
C TYR A 28 7.02 3.10 2.06
N LEU A 29 5.84 2.97 1.45
CA LEU A 29 5.67 2.82 0.01
C LEU A 29 5.95 4.14 -0.73
N VAL A 30 5.44 5.27 -0.25
CA VAL A 30 5.59 6.59 -0.91
C VAL A 30 7.02 7.12 -0.77
N GLU A 31 7.70 6.83 0.36
CA GLU A 31 9.13 7.11 0.54
C GLU A 31 9.99 6.46 -0.56
N ARG A 32 9.68 5.21 -0.91
CA ARG A 32 10.43 4.42 -1.91
C ARG A 32 9.93 4.61 -3.33
N ARG A 33 8.67 5.01 -3.50
CA ARG A 33 8.05 5.33 -4.79
C ARG A 33 7.04 6.46 -4.64
N ARG A 34 7.52 7.70 -4.86
CA ARG A 34 6.69 8.91 -4.81
C ARG A 34 5.47 8.92 -5.74
N PHE A 35 5.49 8.15 -6.83
CA PHE A 35 4.37 8.05 -7.78
C PHE A 35 3.43 6.87 -7.50
N ALA A 36 3.61 6.17 -6.38
CA ALA A 36 2.65 5.15 -5.97
C ALA A 36 1.32 5.81 -5.59
N ALA A 37 0.25 5.41 -6.27
CA ALA A 37 -1.12 5.82 -6.01
C ALA A 37 -2.00 4.55 -6.05
N PRO A 38 -2.06 3.78 -4.95
CA PRO A 38 -2.96 2.65 -4.84
C PRO A 38 -4.40 3.12 -5.07
N ASN A 39 -5.21 2.32 -5.76
CA ASN A 39 -6.62 2.67 -5.97
C ASN A 39 -7.34 2.77 -4.62
N HIS A 40 -8.10 3.84 -4.40
CA HIS A 40 -8.88 4.05 -3.19
C HIS A 40 -9.79 2.86 -2.84
N ALA A 41 -10.40 2.22 -3.84
CA ALA A 41 -11.21 1.02 -3.64
C ALA A 41 -10.41 -0.17 -3.07
N PHE A 42 -9.16 -0.36 -3.52
CA PHE A 42 -8.27 -1.38 -2.93
C PHE A 42 -7.82 -0.98 -1.53
N PHE A 43 -7.58 0.32 -1.30
CA PHE A 43 -7.20 0.84 0.02
C PHE A 43 -8.31 0.58 1.06
N LEU A 44 -9.58 0.78 0.68
CA LEU A 44 -10.73 0.47 1.52
C LEU A 44 -10.89 -1.04 1.78
N GLN A 45 -10.52 -1.90 0.83
CA GLN A 45 -10.52 -3.37 1.04
C GLN A 45 -9.49 -3.81 2.08
N LEU A 46 -8.43 -3.05 2.30
CA LEU A 46 -7.39 -3.36 3.28
C LEU A 46 -7.74 -2.93 4.72
N ILE A 47 -8.81 -2.14 4.89
CA ILE A 47 -9.31 -1.71 6.21
C ILE A 47 -10.25 -2.76 6.83
N ARG A 48 -10.75 -3.69 6.00
CA ARG A 48 -11.86 -4.59 6.34
C ARG A 48 -11.41 -5.92 6.93
#